data_AF-A0A2E4DDD3-F1
#
_entry.id   AF-A0A2E4DDD3-F1
#
_cell.length_a   1.000
_cell.length_b   1.000
_cell.length_c   1.000
_cell.angle_alpha   90.00
_cell.angle_beta   90.00
_cell.angle_gamma   90.00
#
_symmetry.space_group_name_H-M   'P 1'
#
loop_
_entity.id
_entity.type
_entity.pdbx_description
1 polymer ?
#
loop_
_entity_poly.entity_id
_entity_poly.type
_entity_poly.pdbx_seq_one_letter_code
_entity_poly.pdbx_strand_id
1 'polypeptide(L)'
;MRTSIVFMLLFSVSVFAEYKDSFIVEVSDRKIKVTSPLKKVSFVSIIVKNETFDKIISEIRSEDKVLKRFVLKPEGQEVVQIDYSKVKKLFYVPVAPPFEAVELRFEQKPYEVPEKK
;
A
#
# COMPACT_ATOMS: atom_id res chain seq x y z
N MET A 1 13.41 34.78 46.87
CA MET A 1 13.91 33.52 46.26
C MET A 1 12.68 32.69 45.93
N ARG A 2 12.35 32.53 44.64
CA ARG A 2 12.65 31.32 43.83
C ARG A 2 11.80 30.13 44.35
N THR A 3 10.86 29.54 43.63
CA THR A 3 10.72 29.32 42.17
C THR A 3 9.29 28.84 41.88
N SER A 4 8.63 29.43 40.88
CA SER A 4 7.40 28.86 40.28
C SER A 4 7.76 27.66 39.41
N ILE A 5 7.25 26.47 39.75
CA ILE A 5 7.33 25.28 38.89
C ILE A 5 6.09 25.28 38.00
N VAL A 6 6.28 25.66 36.73
CA VAL A 6 5.28 25.48 35.68
C VAL A 6 5.50 24.10 35.08
N PHE A 7 4.60 23.18 35.39
CA PHE A 7 4.55 21.81 34.89
C PHE A 7 4.10 21.84 33.42
N MET A 8 5.05 21.84 32.50
CA MET A 8 4.83 21.82 31.06
C MET A 8 4.48 20.39 30.63
N LEU A 9 3.18 20.08 30.64
CA LEU A 9 2.61 18.86 30.07
C LEU A 9 2.83 18.88 28.55
N LEU A 10 3.78 18.08 28.08
CA LEU A 10 4.02 17.79 26.68
C LEU A 10 2.83 16.97 26.14
N PHE A 11 1.90 17.65 25.47
CA PHE A 11 0.88 17.01 24.65
C PHE A 11 1.55 16.31 23.47
N SER A 12 1.73 14.99 23.57
CA SER A 12 2.00 14.13 22.43
C SER A 12 0.72 13.97 21.62
N VAL A 13 0.49 14.88 20.68
CA VAL A 13 -0.52 14.67 19.63
C VAL A 13 -0.04 13.55 18.72
N SER A 14 -0.55 12.34 18.96
CA SER A 14 -0.40 11.21 18.06
C SER A 14 -1.17 11.51 16.78
N VAL A 15 -0.49 12.04 15.77
CA VAL A 15 -1.06 12.20 14.42
C VAL A 15 -1.18 10.82 13.79
N PHE A 16 -2.34 10.19 13.94
CA PHE A 16 -2.72 9.05 13.12
C PHE A 16 -3.11 9.57 11.74
N ALA A 17 -2.20 9.47 10.78
CA ALA A 17 -2.50 9.74 9.38
C ALA A 17 -3.46 8.67 8.86
N GLU A 18 -4.71 9.04 8.66
CA GLU A 18 -5.73 8.16 8.11
C GLU A 18 -5.55 8.12 6.58
N TYR A 19 -5.05 7.00 6.05
CA TYR A 19 -4.83 6.81 4.61
C TYR A 19 -6.16 6.60 3.87
N LYS A 20 -7.07 7.59 3.90
CA LYS A 20 -8.39 7.52 3.24
C LYS A 20 -8.31 7.47 1.70
N ASP A 21 -7.20 7.93 1.12
CA ASP A 21 -6.98 8.01 -0.32
C ASP A 21 -5.82 7.11 -0.78
N SER A 22 -5.82 5.84 -0.37
CA SER A 22 -4.78 4.87 -0.73
C SER A 22 -5.36 3.60 -1.34
N PHE A 23 -4.61 2.98 -2.26
CA PHE A 23 -4.84 1.58 -2.58
C PHE A 23 -4.32 0.74 -1.41
N ILE A 24 -5.12 -0.22 -0.96
CA ILE A 24 -4.70 -1.22 0.01
C ILE A 24 -4.73 -2.57 -0.70
N VAL A 25 -3.56 -3.17 -0.88
CA VAL A 25 -3.37 -4.48 -1.50
C VAL A 25 -3.03 -5.47 -0.41
N GLU A 26 -3.93 -6.40 -0.14
CA GLU A 26 -3.79 -7.45 0.88
C GLU A 26 -3.48 -8.75 0.17
N VAL A 27 -2.27 -9.28 0.38
CA VAL A 27 -1.80 -10.52 -0.23
C VAL A 27 -1.91 -11.63 0.80
N SER A 28 -2.80 -12.57 0.54
CA SER A 28 -3.00 -13.78 1.37
C SER A 28 -2.65 -15.02 0.54
N ASP A 29 -2.60 -16.19 1.18
CA ASP A 29 -2.06 -17.42 0.56
C ASP A 29 -2.70 -17.83 -0.78
N ARG A 30 -3.97 -17.48 -1.02
CA ARG A 30 -4.74 -17.92 -2.21
C ARG A 30 -5.33 -16.79 -3.03
N LYS A 31 -5.18 -15.55 -2.58
CA LYS A 31 -5.85 -14.40 -3.17
C LYS A 31 -5.16 -13.09 -2.85
N ILE A 32 -5.37 -12.13 -3.73
CA ILE A 32 -5.00 -10.74 -3.52
C ILE A 32 -6.29 -9.93 -3.48
N LYS A 33 -6.53 -9.24 -2.37
CA LYS A 33 -7.66 -8.34 -2.21
C LYS A 33 -7.18 -6.90 -2.37
N VAL A 34 -7.91 -6.10 -3.14
CA VAL A 34 -7.60 -4.69 -3.33
C VAL A 34 -8.76 -3.83 -2.90
N THR A 35 -8.47 -2.90 -1.99
CA THR A 35 -9.36 -1.79 -1.65
C THR A 35 -8.88 -0.55 -2.38
N SER A 36 -9.81 0.10 -3.09
CA SER A 36 -9.48 1.23 -3.96
C SER A 36 -9.87 2.55 -3.30
N PRO A 37 -9.09 3.63 -3.51
CA PRO A 37 -9.51 4.95 -3.10
C PRO A 37 -10.74 5.40 -3.89
N LEU A 38 -11.62 6.15 -3.21
CA LEU A 38 -12.90 6.61 -3.76
C LEU A 38 -12.75 7.76 -4.76
N LYS A 39 -11.55 8.35 -4.88
CA LYS A 39 -11.28 9.47 -5.77
C LYS A 39 -9.94 9.26 -6.46
N LYS A 40 -9.89 9.66 -7.73
CA LYS A 40 -8.64 9.78 -8.45
C LYS A 40 -7.81 10.95 -7.91
N VAL A 41 -6.56 10.68 -7.55
CA VAL A 41 -5.61 11.66 -7.00
C VAL A 41 -4.32 11.69 -7.84
N SER A 42 -3.59 12.82 -7.81
CA SER A 42 -2.33 12.98 -8.54
C SER A 42 -1.19 12.21 -7.91
N PHE A 43 -1.10 12.18 -6.58
CA PHE A 43 -0.16 11.34 -5.83
C PHE A 43 -0.96 10.29 -5.08
N VAL A 44 -0.81 9.03 -5.48
CA VAL A 44 -1.52 7.92 -4.85
C VAL A 44 -0.55 7.12 -3.99
N SER A 45 -0.98 6.82 -2.76
CA SER A 45 -0.28 5.90 -1.89
C SER A 45 -0.82 4.48 -2.13
N ILE A 46 0.09 3.53 -2.27
CA ILE A 46 -0.18 2.11 -2.42
C ILE A 46 0.40 1.43 -1.20
N ILE A 47 -0.48 0.93 -0.34
CA ILE A 47 -0.13 0.17 0.85
C ILE A 47 -0.27 -1.29 0.47
N VAL A 48 0.83 -2.03 0.50
CA VAL A 48 0.82 -3.47 0.24
C VAL A 48 1.10 -4.19 1.54
N LYS A 49 0.18 -5.06 1.95
CA LYS A 49 0.26 -5.89 3.14
C LYS A 49 0.47 -7.33 2.72
N ASN A 50 1.45 -7.97 3.33
CA ASN A 50 1.66 -9.39 3.23
C ASN A 50 1.03 -10.04 4.47
N GLU A 51 -0.05 -10.76 4.28
CA GLU A 51 -0.74 -11.50 5.34
C GLU A 51 -0.25 -12.96 5.43
N THR A 52 0.74 -13.33 4.61
CA THR A 52 1.34 -14.67 4.59
C THR A 52 2.56 -14.74 5.52
N PHE A 53 3.00 -15.96 5.79
CA PHE A 53 4.22 -16.25 6.55
C PHE A 53 5.49 -16.28 5.69
N ASP A 54 5.35 -16.12 4.38
CA ASP A 54 6.44 -16.16 3.43
C ASP A 54 6.87 -14.76 3.00
N LYS A 55 8.13 -14.64 2.59
CA LYS A 55 8.65 -13.40 2.00
C LYS A 55 8.19 -13.28 0.56
N ILE A 56 7.67 -12.11 0.18
CA ILE A 56 7.20 -11.85 -1.19
C ILE A 56 8.08 -10.78 -1.86
N ILE A 57 8.59 -11.08 -3.05
CA ILE A 57 9.23 -10.08 -3.92
C ILE A 57 8.15 -9.46 -4.78
N SER A 58 7.97 -8.15 -4.67
CA SER A 58 6.85 -7.44 -5.28
C SER A 58 7.29 -6.25 -6.10
N GLU A 59 6.45 -5.88 -7.06
CA GLU A 59 6.65 -4.74 -7.93
C GLU A 59 5.38 -3.91 -8.07
N ILE A 60 5.57 -2.59 -8.17
CA ILE A 60 4.60 -1.69 -8.76
C ILE A 60 5.03 -1.41 -10.19
N ARG A 61 4.14 -1.66 -11.14
CA ARG A 61 4.37 -1.40 -12.57
C ARG A 61 3.37 -0.40 -13.13
N SER A 62 3.78 0.29 -14.18
CA SER A 62 2.88 0.96 -15.11
C SER A 62 3.17 0.45 -16.50
N GLU A 63 2.21 -0.25 -17.10
CA GLU A 63 2.39 -0.94 -18.38
C GLU A 63 3.66 -1.83 -18.30
N ASP A 64 4.63 -1.65 -19.19
CA ASP A 64 5.86 -2.44 -19.22
C ASP A 64 6.98 -1.90 -18.31
N LYS A 65 6.74 -0.78 -17.61
CA LYS A 65 7.74 -0.12 -16.77
C LYS A 65 7.60 -0.52 -15.31
N VAL A 66 8.68 -1.02 -14.71
CA VAL A 66 8.79 -1.19 -13.25
C VAL A 66 9.03 0.17 -12.61
N LEU A 67 8.09 0.61 -11.78
CA LEU A 67 8.20 1.87 -11.04
C LEU A 67 8.95 1.66 -9.72
N LYS A 68 8.68 0.55 -9.05
CA LYS A 68 9.33 0.17 -7.78
C LYS A 68 9.35 -1.33 -7.64
N ARG A 69 10.48 -1.88 -7.21
CA ARG A 69 10.62 -3.26 -6.72
C ARG A 69 10.96 -3.21 -5.23
N PHE A 70 10.35 -4.10 -4.45
CA PHE A 70 10.55 -4.19 -3.01
C PHE A 70 10.33 -5.62 -2.51
N VAL A 71 10.68 -5.85 -1.25
CA VAL A 71 10.53 -7.14 -0.58
C VAL A 71 9.59 -6.95 0.59
N LEU A 72 8.44 -7.62 0.55
CA LEU A 72 7.53 -7.72 1.68
C LEU A 72 8.00 -8.84 2.60
N LYS A 73 8.25 -8.48 3.85
CA LYS A 73 8.49 -9.46 4.91
C LYS A 73 7.18 -10.19 5.27
N PRO A 74 7.26 -11.41 5.83
CA PRO A 74 6.12 -12.08 6.45
C PRO A 74 5.37 -11.14 7.40
N GLU A 75 4.03 -11.13 7.31
CA GLU A 75 3.14 -10.27 8.13
C GLU A 75 3.47 -8.76 8.05
N GLY A 76 4.26 -8.36 7.07
CA GLY A 76 4.78 -7.00 6.90
C GLY A 76 3.94 -6.15 5.97
N GLN A 77 4.27 -4.86 5.91
CA GLN A 77 3.69 -3.95 4.95
C GLN A 77 4.75 -3.03 4.34
N GLU A 78 4.49 -2.57 3.12
CA GLU A 78 5.27 -1.56 2.43
C GLU A 78 4.34 -0.49 1.86
N VAL A 79 4.80 0.77 1.92
CA VAL A 79 4.05 1.92 1.43
C VAL A 79 4.82 2.56 0.28
N VAL A 80 4.20 2.60 -0.88
CA VAL A 80 4.78 3.18 -2.09
C VAL A 80 3.93 4.36 -2.55
N GLN A 81 4.53 5.53 -2.66
CA GLN A 81 3.86 6.71 -3.21
C GLN A 81 4.22 6.87 -4.69
N ILE A 82 3.20 7.01 -5.53
CA ILE A 82 3.36 7.15 -6.99
C ILE A 82 2.66 8.42 -7.46
N ASP A 83 3.35 9.16 -8.33
CA ASP A 83 2.77 10.25 -9.10
C ASP A 83 1.92 9.66 -10.25
N TYR A 84 0.61 9.52 -10.01
CA TYR A 84 -0.35 9.00 -10.98
C TYR A 84 -0.51 9.92 -12.20
N SER A 85 -0.17 11.21 -12.10
CA SER A 85 -0.30 12.13 -13.25
C SER A 85 0.61 11.75 -14.42
N LYS A 86 1.68 10.98 -14.15
CA LYS A 86 2.67 10.55 -15.14
C LYS A 86 2.46 9.12 -15.65
N VAL A 87 1.44 8.42 -15.18
CA VAL A 87 1.18 7.01 -15.50
C VAL A 87 -0.28 6.80 -15.88
N LYS A 88 -0.55 5.91 -16.85
CA LYS A 88 -1.92 5.68 -17.33
C LYS A 88 -2.64 4.62 -16.51
N LYS A 89 -1.93 3.53 -16.20
CA LYS A 89 -2.41 2.37 -15.44
C LYS A 89 -1.37 1.95 -14.42
N LEU A 90 -1.84 1.40 -13.31
CA LEU A 90 -0.98 0.84 -12.27
C LEU A 90 -1.30 -0.62 -12.04
N PHE A 91 -0.26 -1.39 -11.79
CA PHE A 91 -0.36 -2.81 -11.49
C PHE A 91 0.48 -3.14 -10.27
N TYR A 92 -0.09 -3.93 -9.37
CA TYR A 92 0.66 -4.68 -8.37
C TYR A 92 1.04 -6.04 -8.93
N VAL A 93 2.32 -6.39 -8.89
CA VAL A 93 2.83 -7.66 -9.41
C VAL A 93 3.70 -8.35 -8.35
N PRO A 94 3.20 -9.44 -7.74
CA PRO A 94 4.03 -10.35 -6.96
C PRO A 94 4.91 -11.20 -7.91
N VAL A 95 6.21 -10.98 -7.84
CA VAL A 95 7.21 -11.63 -8.70
C VAL A 95 7.58 -13.01 -8.15
N ALA A 96 7.68 -13.15 -6.82
CA ALA A 96 8.00 -14.41 -6.17
C ALA A 96 7.38 -14.45 -4.76
N PRO A 97 6.50 -15.43 -4.45
CA PRO A 97 5.93 -16.41 -5.38
C PRO A 97 5.10 -15.73 -6.49
N PRO A 98 5.10 -16.28 -7.73
CA PRO A 98 4.42 -15.66 -8.85
C PRO A 98 2.90 -15.79 -8.72
N PHE A 99 2.19 -14.66 -8.86
CA PHE A 99 0.73 -14.58 -8.85
C PHE A 99 0.23 -13.76 -10.05
N GLU A 100 -1.08 -13.67 -10.23
CA GLU A 100 -1.64 -12.80 -11.26
C GLU A 100 -1.36 -11.31 -10.96
N ALA A 101 -1.01 -10.56 -12.00
CA ALA A 101 -0.84 -9.12 -11.90
C ALA A 101 -2.20 -8.46 -11.65
N VAL A 102 -2.28 -7.57 -10.67
CA VAL A 102 -3.53 -6.93 -10.26
C VAL A 102 -3.54 -5.48 -10.70
N GLU A 103 -4.48 -5.11 -11.57
CA GLU A 103 -4.65 -3.72 -12.02
C GLU A 103 -5.30 -2.87 -10.92
N LEU A 104 -4.61 -1.85 -10.45
CA LEU A 104 -5.08 -0.92 -9.42
C LEU A 104 -6.03 0.12 -10.03
N ARG A 105 -7.33 -0.15 -9.96
CA ARG A 105 -8.39 0.71 -10.53
C ARG A 105 -9.06 1.57 -9.46
N PHE A 106 -9.12 2.89 -9.68
CA PHE A 106 -9.83 3.84 -8.81
C PHE A 106 -11.33 3.59 -8.79
N GLU A 107 -12.00 4.10 -7.74
CA GLU A 107 -13.48 4.17 -7.65
C GLU A 107 -14.18 2.80 -7.73
N GLN A 108 -13.43 1.72 -7.50
CA GLN A 108 -13.97 0.37 -7.49
C GLN A 108 -14.28 -0.08 -6.07
N LYS A 109 -15.35 -0.87 -5.95
CA LYS A 109 -15.59 -1.66 -4.74
C LYS A 109 -14.40 -2.60 -4.52
N PRO A 110 -14.13 -3.02 -3.26
CA PRO A 110 -13.10 -4.01 -3.00
C PRO A 110 -13.29 -5.24 -3.90
N TYR A 111 -12.21 -5.68 -4.54
CA TYR A 111 -12.21 -6.82 -5.44
C TYR A 111 -11.10 -7.79 -5.08
N GLU A 112 -11.30 -9.06 -5.44
CA GLU A 112 -10.35 -10.14 -5.17
C GLU A 112 -9.88 -10.75 -6.48
N VAL A 113 -8.57 -11.00 -6.57
CA VAL A 113 -7.94 -11.73 -7.67
C VAL A 113 -7.43 -13.06 -7.12
N PRO A 114 -7.91 -14.20 -7.63
CA PRO A 114 -7.47 -15.52 -7.15
C PRO A 114 -6.05 -15.85 -7.60
N GLU A 115 -5.45 -16.85 -6.97
CA GLU A 115 -4.21 -17.47 -7.47
C GLU A 115 -4.40 -18.06 -8.88
N LYS A 116 -3.36 -18.00 -9.72
CA LYS A 116 -3.38 -18.68 -11.02
C LYS A 116 -3.45 -20.18 -10.78
N LYS A 117 -4.42 -20.85 -11.43
CA LYS A 117 -4.45 -22.32 -11.51
C LYS A 117 -3.27 -22.87 -12.30
#